data_AF-A0A519UED1-F1
#
_entry.id   AF-A0A519UED1-F1
#
_cell.length_a   1.000
_cell.length_b   1.000
_cell.length_c   1.000
_cell.angle_alpha   90.00
_cell.angle_beta   90.00
_cell.angle_gamma   90.00
#
_symmetry.space_group_name_H-M   'P 1'
#
loop_
_entity.id
_entity.type
_entity.pdbx_description
1 polymer ?
#
loop_
_entity_poly.entity_id
_entity_poly.type
_entity_poly.pdbx_seq_one_letter_code
_entity_poly.pdbx_strand_id
1 'polypeptide(L)'
;YIQAGGGFVGIHSATDGEYDWGWYSRLVGGQFESHPKQQDAVLKVIDQTHASTKHLPAEWKRKDEWYNFKKLNPDVKVLIKIDETSYEGGKNNNDHPMAWYHDYDGGRAFYTALGHTDESYMEENFLKHLLGGIQYAMGDNKKLNYSKAKSVRAPEEDRFTKTVLTEGTLFEPTEMTILPNFDILVAQRRGELMHYKSADKSFRQAGFLNVYFKTNTKGVNAEEGFLGLQADPDFAKNHFVYIFYSPIDTSVNRLSRFKFENDTLDMSSEKIILQFYSQREICCHTGGSIAFGPNRELYLSAGDNSTPFDEPGQPFVNRGFGPLDDRPGHEQYDARRSAGNTNDLRGKIMRIRINPDGSYDIPEGNLFPKGTANTRPEIYVMGNRNPYRISVDQKNGFLYWGEVGPDANADSTGTRGPRGYDELNQARKAGFFGWPMFVGNNYAYHEYD
;
A
#
# COMPACT_ATOMS: atom_id res chain seq x y z
N TYR A 1 10.29 -7.14 20.56
CA TYR A 1 10.60 -6.90 21.98
C TYR A 1 9.75 -7.78 22.90
N ILE A 2 8.41 -7.69 22.86
CA ILE A 2 7.51 -8.54 23.68
C ILE A 2 7.80 -10.04 23.51
N GLN A 3 7.83 -10.55 22.27
CA GLN A 3 8.18 -11.96 21.96
C GLN A 3 9.54 -12.43 22.46
N ALA A 4 10.47 -11.52 22.75
CA ALA A 4 11.77 -11.86 23.30
C ALA A 4 11.75 -12.02 24.84
N GLY A 5 10.56 -11.91 25.46
CA GLY A 5 10.37 -11.91 26.91
C GLY A 5 10.28 -10.53 27.53
N GLY A 6 10.07 -9.47 26.73
CA GLY A 6 9.92 -8.10 27.21
C GLY A 6 8.58 -7.83 27.91
N GLY A 7 8.47 -6.66 28.54
CA GLY A 7 7.27 -6.23 29.26
C GLY A 7 6.67 -4.93 28.75
N PHE A 8 5.35 -4.79 28.85
CA PHE A 8 4.58 -3.59 28.51
C PHE A 8 3.85 -3.05 29.73
N VAL A 9 3.88 -1.72 29.90
CA VAL A 9 3.05 -0.98 30.86
C VAL A 9 2.27 0.05 30.06
N GLY A 10 0.95 -0.11 30.02
CA GLY A 10 0.03 0.89 29.48
C GLY A 10 -0.58 1.70 30.62
N ILE A 11 -0.65 3.02 30.45
CA ILE A 11 -1.26 3.94 31.41
C ILE A 11 -2.30 4.76 30.65
N HIS A 12 -3.49 4.86 31.24
CA HIS A 12 -4.57 5.73 30.79
C HIS A 12 -4.88 5.60 29.29
N SER A 13 -4.48 6.59 28.47
CA SER A 13 -4.78 6.63 27.02
C SER A 13 -4.12 5.52 26.20
N ALA A 14 -3.33 4.62 26.79
CA ALA A 14 -2.79 3.44 26.09
C ALA A 14 -3.88 2.55 25.47
N THR A 15 -5.14 2.59 25.92
CA THR A 15 -6.27 1.91 25.25
C THR A 15 -6.98 2.74 24.18
N ASP A 16 -6.68 4.04 24.07
CA ASP A 16 -7.30 4.99 23.14
C ASP A 16 -6.41 5.21 21.91
N GLY A 17 -6.14 4.14 21.18
CA GLY A 17 -5.31 4.19 19.98
C GLY A 17 -5.13 2.83 19.32
N GLU A 18 -4.55 2.86 18.12
CA GLU A 18 -4.14 1.64 17.40
C GLU A 18 -5.28 0.63 17.20
N TYR A 19 -6.50 1.13 16.99
CA TYR A 19 -7.73 0.32 16.92
C TYR A 19 -7.73 -0.74 15.83
N ASP A 20 -7.04 -0.46 14.71
CA ASP A 20 -6.89 -1.37 13.56
C ASP A 20 -5.69 -2.30 13.72
N TRP A 21 -4.80 -2.04 14.68
CA TRP A 21 -3.69 -2.92 15.00
C TRP A 21 -4.13 -3.98 16.02
N GLY A 22 -4.76 -5.03 15.52
CA GLY A 22 -5.32 -6.09 16.37
C GLY A 22 -4.32 -6.77 17.31
N TRP A 23 -3.02 -6.76 16.98
CA TRP A 23 -1.98 -7.26 17.89
C TRP A 23 -1.81 -6.36 19.12
N TYR A 24 -1.80 -5.04 18.95
CA TYR A 24 -1.69 -4.07 20.04
C TYR A 24 -2.93 -4.10 20.95
N SER A 25 -4.12 -4.12 20.35
CA SER A 25 -5.37 -4.22 21.11
C SER A 25 -5.40 -5.43 22.06
N ARG A 26 -4.83 -6.57 21.63
CA ARG A 26 -4.70 -7.75 22.49
C ARG A 26 -3.56 -7.65 23.51
N LEU A 27 -2.47 -6.94 23.20
CA LEU A 27 -1.39 -6.64 24.15
C LEU A 27 -1.89 -5.78 25.32
N VAL A 28 -2.59 -4.68 25.02
CA VAL A 28 -3.12 -3.80 26.07
C VAL A 28 -4.29 -4.45 26.81
N GLY A 29 -5.09 -5.28 26.13
CA GLY A 29 -6.14 -6.11 26.75
C GLY A 29 -7.55 -5.51 26.73
N GLY A 30 -7.75 -4.39 26.03
CA GLY A 30 -9.05 -3.75 25.84
C GLY A 30 -8.96 -2.53 24.92
N GLN A 31 -10.09 -2.01 24.46
CA GLN A 31 -10.15 -0.77 23.68
C GLN A 31 -10.98 0.27 24.42
N PHE A 32 -10.54 1.52 24.36
CA PHE A 32 -11.33 2.65 24.83
C PHE A 32 -12.66 2.75 24.06
N GLU A 33 -13.73 3.10 24.77
CA GLU A 33 -15.04 3.39 24.19
C GLU A 33 -15.45 4.84 24.39
N SER A 34 -15.37 5.34 25.63
CA SER A 34 -15.73 6.71 26.01
C SER A 34 -15.29 6.97 27.45
N HIS A 35 -15.40 8.21 27.94
CA HIS A 35 -15.30 8.54 29.37
C HIS A 35 -16.31 9.63 29.73
N PRO A 36 -16.78 9.72 31.00
CA PRO A 36 -17.54 10.87 31.47
C PRO A 36 -16.60 12.01 31.90
N LYS A 37 -17.17 13.06 32.51
CA LYS A 37 -16.39 14.10 33.19
C LYS A 37 -15.49 13.49 34.27
N GLN A 38 -14.35 14.12 34.52
CA GLN A 38 -13.51 13.83 35.69
C GLN A 38 -14.33 14.03 36.98
N GLN A 39 -14.30 13.05 37.88
CA GLN A 39 -15.08 13.05 39.11
C GLN A 39 -14.50 12.06 40.12
N ASP A 40 -14.88 12.18 41.38
CA ASP A 40 -14.56 11.17 42.39
C ASP A 40 -15.30 9.86 42.13
N ALA A 41 -14.63 8.74 42.33
CA ALA A 41 -15.25 7.42 42.33
C ALA A 41 -14.56 6.50 43.34
N VAL A 42 -15.22 5.39 43.68
CA VAL A 42 -14.66 4.35 44.54
C VAL A 42 -14.13 3.21 43.68
N LEU A 43 -12.83 2.94 43.81
CA LEU A 43 -12.17 1.78 43.22
C LEU A 43 -12.16 0.62 44.21
N LYS A 44 -12.53 -0.57 43.76
CA LYS A 44 -12.49 -1.84 44.51
C LYS A 44 -11.26 -2.63 44.08
N VAL A 45 -10.35 -2.87 45.03
CA VAL A 45 -9.15 -3.69 44.79
C VAL A 45 -9.53 -5.16 44.93
N ILE A 46 -9.59 -5.86 43.79
CA ILE A 46 -10.06 -7.25 43.69
C ILE A 46 -8.96 -8.25 44.06
N ASP A 47 -7.71 -7.92 43.74
CA ASP A 47 -6.53 -8.70 44.09
C ASP A 47 -5.56 -7.83 44.89
N GLN A 48 -5.40 -8.12 46.18
CA GLN A 48 -4.46 -7.44 47.08
C GLN A 48 -3.13 -8.21 47.26
N THR A 49 -2.85 -9.19 46.41
CA THR A 49 -1.60 -9.96 46.45
C THR A 49 -0.58 -9.46 45.43
N HIS A 50 -1.05 -8.87 44.33
CA HIS A 50 -0.20 -8.36 43.26
C HIS A 50 0.65 -7.16 43.72
N ALA A 51 1.87 -7.03 43.18
CA ALA A 51 2.82 -6.00 43.60
C ALA A 51 2.29 -4.56 43.43
N SER A 52 1.43 -4.33 42.44
CA SER A 52 0.81 -3.02 42.16
C SER A 52 -0.38 -2.70 43.06
N THR A 53 -0.91 -3.64 43.85
CA THR A 53 -2.16 -3.43 44.60
C THR A 53 -2.08 -3.84 46.06
N LYS A 54 -1.07 -4.60 46.48
CA LYS A 54 -0.93 -5.10 47.87
C LYS A 54 -0.85 -4.03 48.95
N HIS A 55 -0.46 -2.80 48.61
CA HIS A 55 -0.41 -1.66 49.54
C HIS A 55 -1.68 -0.82 49.53
N LEU A 56 -2.59 -1.05 48.57
CA LEU A 56 -3.80 -0.26 48.43
C LEU A 56 -4.88 -0.72 49.43
N PRO A 57 -5.70 0.20 49.94
CA PRO A 57 -6.89 -0.16 50.70
C PRO A 57 -7.87 -0.94 49.82
N ALA A 58 -8.76 -1.73 50.43
CA ALA A 58 -9.76 -2.53 49.71
C ALA A 58 -10.70 -1.64 48.87
N GLU A 59 -11.04 -0.46 49.41
CA GLU A 59 -11.72 0.62 48.70
C GLU A 59 -10.81 1.83 48.63
N TRP A 60 -10.54 2.31 47.41
CA TRP A 60 -9.69 3.45 47.14
C TRP A 60 -10.49 4.53 46.42
N LYS A 61 -10.88 5.56 47.16
CA LYS A 61 -11.60 6.70 46.62
C LYS A 61 -10.61 7.73 46.08
N ARG A 62 -10.77 8.12 44.82
CA ARG A 62 -9.95 9.17 44.20
C ARG A 62 -10.70 9.85 43.06
N LYS A 63 -10.20 10.99 42.61
CA LYS A 63 -10.67 11.73 41.44
C LYS A 63 -9.75 11.45 40.25
N ASP A 64 -10.35 11.06 39.13
CA ASP A 64 -9.63 10.79 37.87
C ASP A 64 -10.63 10.88 36.69
N GLU A 65 -10.18 10.51 35.49
CA GLU A 65 -11.04 10.28 34.31
C GLU A 65 -11.31 8.78 34.10
N TRP A 66 -12.59 8.39 34.10
CA TRP A 66 -12.99 6.97 34.15
C TRP A 66 -13.33 6.42 32.76
N TYR A 67 -12.43 5.62 32.19
CA TYR A 67 -12.63 5.04 30.86
C TYR A 67 -13.64 3.91 30.85
N ASN A 68 -14.59 3.96 29.92
CA ASN A 68 -15.42 2.84 29.51
C ASN A 68 -14.68 2.04 28.43
N PHE A 69 -14.82 0.72 28.46
CA PHE A 69 -14.09 -0.18 27.58
C PHE A 69 -15.00 -1.05 26.73
N LYS A 70 -14.57 -1.28 25.49
CA LYS A 70 -15.11 -2.28 24.56
C LYS A 70 -14.04 -3.30 24.21
N LYS A 71 -14.46 -4.48 23.73
CA LYS A 71 -13.55 -5.57 23.33
C LYS A 71 -12.49 -5.93 24.39
N LEU A 72 -12.89 -5.93 25.66
CA LEU A 72 -12.03 -6.41 26.75
C LEU A 72 -11.64 -7.87 26.51
N ASN A 73 -10.37 -8.18 26.69
CA ASN A 73 -9.87 -9.54 26.62
C ASN A 73 -10.35 -10.30 27.87
N PRO A 74 -11.13 -11.39 27.74
CA PRO A 74 -11.67 -12.11 28.90
C PRO A 74 -10.59 -12.83 29.74
N ASP A 75 -9.39 -13.03 29.19
CA ASP A 75 -8.32 -13.77 29.85
C ASP A 75 -7.43 -12.88 30.76
N VAL A 76 -7.67 -11.56 30.78
CA VAL A 76 -6.90 -10.65 31.64
C VAL A 76 -7.17 -10.92 33.12
N LYS A 77 -6.16 -10.70 33.95
CA LYS A 77 -6.27 -10.78 35.40
C LYS A 77 -6.57 -9.39 35.95
N VAL A 78 -7.83 -9.17 36.29
CA VAL A 78 -8.31 -7.88 36.82
C VAL A 78 -7.80 -7.67 38.25
N LEU A 79 -7.21 -6.50 38.48
CA LEU A 79 -6.64 -6.08 39.77
C LEU A 79 -7.55 -5.09 40.50
N ILE A 80 -8.13 -4.15 39.76
CA ILE A 80 -8.96 -3.07 40.28
C ILE A 80 -10.21 -2.97 39.41
N LYS A 81 -11.37 -2.80 40.05
CA LYS A 81 -12.62 -2.41 39.39
C LYS A 81 -13.10 -1.06 39.92
N ILE A 82 -13.92 -0.34 39.18
CA ILE A 82 -14.62 0.85 39.67
C ILE A 82 -16.06 0.48 40.08
N ASP A 83 -16.57 1.13 41.11
CA ASP A 83 -17.97 1.04 41.50
C ASP A 83 -18.81 2.04 40.69
N GLU A 84 -19.55 1.57 39.68
CA GLU A 84 -20.41 2.43 38.85
C GLU A 84 -21.58 3.07 39.62
N THR A 85 -21.86 2.65 40.87
CA THR A 85 -22.83 3.35 41.71
C THR A 85 -22.26 4.58 42.42
N SER A 86 -20.92 4.74 42.40
CA SER A 86 -20.22 5.83 43.10
C SER A 86 -19.98 7.07 42.23
N TYR A 87 -20.27 7.00 40.93
CA TYR A 87 -20.05 8.06 39.96
C TYR A 87 -21.04 7.97 38.79
N GLU A 88 -21.10 9.01 37.94
CA GLU A 88 -22.00 9.04 36.78
C GLU A 88 -21.26 8.72 35.47
N GLY A 89 -21.86 7.88 34.62
CA GLY A 89 -21.42 7.66 33.23
C GLY A 89 -20.61 6.38 32.95
N GLY A 90 -20.62 5.42 33.88
CA GLY A 90 -20.15 4.05 33.64
C GLY A 90 -21.03 3.29 32.63
N LYS A 91 -20.41 2.47 31.78
CA LYS A 91 -21.06 1.70 30.70
C LYS A 91 -20.65 0.23 30.66
N ASN A 92 -19.92 -0.25 31.65
CA ASN A 92 -19.41 -1.62 31.72
C ASN A 92 -20.27 -2.54 32.62
N ASN A 93 -21.53 -2.17 32.87
CA ASN A 93 -22.57 -3.00 33.51
C ASN A 93 -22.18 -3.53 34.89
N ASN A 94 -21.59 -2.69 35.74
CA ASN A 94 -21.03 -3.02 37.06
C ASN A 94 -19.91 -4.09 37.05
N ASP A 95 -19.40 -4.47 35.88
CA ASP A 95 -18.20 -5.29 35.72
C ASP A 95 -17.10 -4.48 35.02
N HIS A 96 -16.61 -3.45 35.72
CA HIS A 96 -15.82 -2.38 35.13
C HIS A 96 -14.36 -2.40 35.58
N PRO A 97 -13.45 -3.06 34.84
CA PRO A 97 -12.04 -3.15 35.21
C PRO A 97 -11.31 -1.82 34.97
N MET A 98 -10.49 -1.42 35.95
CA MET A 98 -9.65 -0.21 35.91
C MET A 98 -8.15 -0.52 35.89
N ALA A 99 -7.75 -1.73 36.25
CA ALA A 99 -6.37 -2.18 36.10
C ALA A 99 -6.34 -3.70 35.93
N TRP A 100 -5.43 -4.20 35.10
CA TRP A 100 -5.28 -5.63 34.83
C TRP A 100 -3.87 -5.98 34.36
N TYR A 101 -3.57 -7.27 34.37
CA TYR A 101 -2.33 -7.82 33.81
C TYR A 101 -2.57 -9.15 33.10
N HIS A 102 -1.66 -9.55 32.23
CA HIS A 102 -1.61 -10.90 31.65
C HIS A 102 -0.24 -11.16 30.98
N ASP A 103 0.00 -12.41 30.60
CA ASP A 103 1.09 -12.76 29.68
C ASP A 103 0.58 -12.67 28.23
N TYR A 104 1.33 -12.00 27.36
CA TYR A 104 0.97 -11.84 25.94
C TYR A 104 2.15 -12.02 25.02
N ASP A 105 1.97 -12.87 24.00
CA ASP A 105 2.91 -13.11 22.90
C ASP A 105 4.37 -13.28 23.36
N GLY A 106 4.57 -14.04 24.44
CA GLY A 106 5.89 -14.35 25.01
C GLY A 106 6.42 -13.36 26.05
N GLY A 107 5.72 -12.24 26.28
CA GLY A 107 6.04 -11.22 27.28
C GLY A 107 4.92 -11.02 28.31
N ARG A 108 5.02 -9.93 29.07
CA ARG A 108 4.07 -9.54 30.13
C ARG A 108 3.45 -8.18 29.82
N ALA A 109 2.16 -8.03 30.07
CA ALA A 109 1.45 -6.77 29.91
C ALA A 109 0.76 -6.40 31.22
N PHE A 110 0.95 -5.15 31.66
CA PHE A 110 0.19 -4.51 32.72
C PHE A 110 -0.47 -3.25 32.16
N TYR A 111 -1.71 -3.00 32.56
CA TYR A 111 -2.43 -1.80 32.19
C TYR A 111 -3.16 -1.22 33.41
N THR A 112 -3.19 0.10 33.49
CA THR A 112 -4.07 0.84 34.40
C THR A 112 -4.75 1.98 33.66
N ALA A 113 -6.06 2.12 33.83
CA ALA A 113 -6.88 3.19 33.25
C ALA A 113 -6.70 4.53 33.98
N LEU A 114 -6.10 4.46 35.16
CA LEU A 114 -5.84 5.58 36.05
C LEU A 114 -4.70 6.47 35.52
N GLY A 115 -4.62 7.69 36.04
CA GLY A 115 -3.48 8.59 35.80
C GLY A 115 -3.72 9.68 34.76
N HIS A 116 -4.97 10.11 34.57
CA HIS A 116 -5.30 11.28 33.74
C HIS A 116 -4.82 12.58 34.38
N THR A 117 -4.97 12.69 35.71
CA THR A 117 -4.74 13.92 36.45
C THR A 117 -3.28 14.10 36.85
N ASP A 118 -2.79 15.34 36.85
CA ASP A 118 -1.44 15.69 37.32
C ASP A 118 -1.25 15.25 38.78
N GLU A 119 -2.29 15.38 39.61
CA GLU A 119 -2.28 14.97 41.02
C GLU A 119 -2.01 13.48 41.22
N SER A 120 -2.39 12.63 40.26
CA SER A 120 -2.10 11.19 40.33
C SER A 120 -0.60 10.95 40.49
N TYR A 121 0.24 11.69 39.78
CA TYR A 121 1.70 11.54 39.81
C TYR A 121 2.37 12.17 41.05
N MET A 122 1.58 12.71 41.98
CA MET A 122 2.02 13.13 43.32
C MET A 122 1.43 12.24 44.42
N GLU A 123 0.44 11.40 44.11
CA GLU A 123 -0.22 10.51 45.07
C GLU A 123 0.62 9.25 45.35
N GLU A 124 1.02 9.05 46.60
CA GLU A 124 1.89 7.94 47.02
C GLU A 124 1.32 6.56 46.62
N ASN A 125 0.02 6.35 46.79
CA ASN A 125 -0.65 5.09 46.44
C ASN A 125 -0.60 4.80 44.94
N PHE A 126 -0.81 5.82 44.11
CA PHE A 126 -0.75 5.67 42.65
C PHE A 126 0.68 5.46 42.16
N LEU A 127 1.66 6.20 42.71
CA LEU A 127 3.07 5.99 42.37
C LEU A 127 3.54 4.56 42.71
N LYS A 128 3.14 4.03 43.86
CA LYS A 128 3.40 2.63 44.23
C LYS A 128 2.65 1.64 43.34
N HIS A 129 1.43 1.97 42.89
CA HIS A 129 0.67 1.15 41.94
C HIS A 129 1.39 1.06 40.59
N LEU A 130 1.84 2.18 40.04
CA LEU A 130 2.64 2.23 38.81
C LEU A 130 3.96 1.46 38.97
N LEU A 131 4.68 1.67 40.07
CA LEU A 131 5.93 0.96 40.34
C LEU A 131 5.72 -0.56 40.36
N GLY A 132 4.67 -1.05 41.03
CA GLY A 132 4.36 -2.47 41.05
C GLY A 132 3.98 -3.03 39.67
N GLY A 133 3.31 -2.24 38.82
CA GLY A 133 3.00 -2.60 37.43
C GLY A 133 4.26 -2.69 36.56
N ILE A 134 5.18 -1.73 36.71
CA ILE A 134 6.49 -1.72 36.06
C ILE A 134 7.31 -2.93 36.51
N GLN A 135 7.36 -3.22 37.80
CA GLN A 135 8.06 -4.38 38.35
C GLN A 135 7.51 -5.70 37.79
N TYR A 136 6.18 -5.84 37.70
CA TYR A 136 5.56 -6.99 37.04
C TYR A 136 5.99 -7.12 35.57
N ALA A 137 5.91 -6.04 34.80
CA ALA A 137 6.26 -6.07 33.37
C ALA A 137 7.74 -6.41 33.17
N MET A 138 8.63 -5.83 33.99
CA MET A 138 10.06 -6.15 34.00
C MET A 138 10.33 -7.63 34.33
N GLY A 139 9.49 -8.25 35.17
CA GLY A 139 9.70 -9.61 35.66
C GLY A 139 11.07 -9.75 36.35
N ASP A 140 11.77 -10.84 36.08
CA ASP A 140 13.11 -11.10 36.63
C ASP A 140 14.24 -10.25 36.00
N ASN A 141 13.91 -9.28 35.13
CA ASN A 141 14.86 -8.48 34.36
C ASN A 141 15.92 -9.33 33.62
N LYS A 142 15.48 -10.50 33.12
CA LYS A 142 16.33 -11.43 32.38
C LYS A 142 16.71 -10.82 31.03
N LYS A 143 17.91 -11.18 30.55
CA LYS A 143 18.34 -10.83 29.20
C LYS A 143 17.32 -11.35 28.17
N LEU A 144 16.85 -10.46 27.31
CA LEU A 144 15.88 -10.79 26.27
C LEU A 144 16.44 -11.83 25.29
N ASN A 145 15.62 -12.82 24.95
CA ASN A 145 15.96 -13.83 23.97
C ASN A 145 15.28 -13.54 22.63
N TYR A 146 15.96 -12.76 21.79
CA TYR A 146 15.47 -12.40 20.46
C TYR A 146 15.39 -13.58 19.49
N SER A 147 15.96 -14.76 19.79
CA SER A 147 15.74 -15.95 18.96
C SER A 147 14.30 -16.47 19.04
N LYS A 148 13.51 -16.01 20.03
CA LYS A 148 12.08 -16.32 20.16
C LYS A 148 11.19 -15.35 19.38
N ALA A 149 11.73 -14.21 18.95
CA ALA A 149 10.97 -13.24 18.18
C ALA A 149 10.66 -13.82 16.78
N LYS A 150 9.38 -13.81 16.44
CA LYS A 150 8.86 -14.23 15.13
C LYS A 150 8.67 -13.03 14.21
N SER A 151 8.51 -11.84 14.77
CA SER A 151 8.43 -10.59 14.01
C SER A 151 9.79 -10.21 13.42
N VAL A 152 9.81 -9.91 12.13
CA VAL A 152 11.02 -9.43 11.43
C VAL A 152 11.33 -8.01 11.92
N ARG A 153 12.58 -7.77 12.35
CA ARG A 153 13.02 -6.41 12.71
C ARG A 153 13.21 -5.60 11.43
N ALA A 154 12.33 -4.64 11.16
CA ALA A 154 12.60 -3.63 10.15
C ALA A 154 13.84 -2.82 10.56
N PRO A 155 14.76 -2.49 9.63
CA PRO A 155 15.81 -1.51 9.90
C PRO A 155 15.20 -0.17 10.34
N GLU A 156 15.86 0.55 11.24
CA GLU A 156 15.47 1.92 11.58
C GLU A 156 15.62 2.83 10.34
N GLU A 157 14.73 3.81 10.18
CA GLU A 157 14.71 4.68 8.99
C GLU A 157 15.99 5.51 8.85
N ASP A 158 16.66 5.82 9.96
CA ASP A 158 17.92 6.54 10.03
C ASP A 158 19.15 5.70 9.58
N ARG A 159 18.96 4.42 9.26
CA ARG A 159 20.00 3.53 8.75
C ARG A 159 20.23 3.62 7.24
N PHE A 160 19.53 4.48 6.52
CA PHE A 160 19.72 4.68 5.09
C PHE A 160 20.53 5.95 4.83
N THR A 161 21.57 5.87 3.99
CA THR A 161 22.30 7.04 3.48
C THR A 161 21.96 7.26 2.01
N LYS A 162 21.53 8.47 1.66
CA LYS A 162 21.28 8.86 0.26
C LYS A 162 22.61 9.21 -0.40
N THR A 163 22.99 8.46 -1.44
CA THR A 163 24.13 8.79 -2.31
C THR A 163 23.60 9.32 -3.64
N VAL A 164 24.00 10.53 -4.02
CA VAL A 164 23.65 11.09 -5.33
C VAL A 164 24.57 10.50 -6.39
N LEU A 165 24.02 9.74 -7.33
CA LEU A 165 24.78 9.17 -8.45
C LEU A 165 24.96 10.16 -9.59
N THR A 166 23.94 10.99 -9.86
CA THR A 166 23.95 12.08 -10.82
C THR A 166 22.93 13.15 -10.43
N GLU A 167 23.14 14.39 -10.87
CA GLU A 167 22.25 15.53 -10.63
C GLU A 167 22.27 16.45 -11.86
N GLY A 168 21.11 17.00 -12.26
CA GLY A 168 21.01 17.94 -13.38
C GLY A 168 21.21 17.34 -14.78
N THR A 169 21.41 16.02 -14.90
CA THR A 169 21.66 15.35 -16.19
C THR A 169 20.43 14.66 -16.79
N LEU A 170 19.40 14.40 -15.98
CA LEU A 170 18.21 13.67 -16.38
C LEU A 170 17.11 14.63 -16.82
N PHE A 171 16.33 14.19 -17.79
CA PHE A 171 15.22 14.93 -18.35
C PHE A 171 14.00 14.01 -18.47
N GLU A 172 13.01 14.21 -17.59
CA GLU A 172 11.79 13.38 -17.48
C GLU A 172 12.08 11.85 -17.32
N PRO A 173 12.87 11.42 -16.31
CA PRO A 173 13.14 10.01 -16.08
C PRO A 173 11.88 9.26 -15.64
N THR A 174 11.60 8.11 -16.25
CA THR A 174 10.38 7.33 -16.03
C THR A 174 10.63 5.99 -15.37
N GLU A 175 11.74 5.32 -15.65
CA GLU A 175 12.05 3.99 -15.12
C GLU A 175 13.56 3.75 -15.05
N MET A 176 13.98 2.83 -14.17
CA MET A 176 15.36 2.35 -14.17
C MET A 176 15.43 0.85 -13.93
N THR A 177 16.51 0.23 -14.41
CA THR A 177 16.85 -1.16 -14.09
C THR A 177 18.33 -1.28 -13.76
N ILE A 178 18.65 -2.14 -12.80
CA ILE A 178 20.02 -2.36 -12.31
C ILE A 178 20.56 -3.62 -12.97
N LEU A 179 21.72 -3.50 -13.61
CA LEU A 179 22.41 -4.59 -14.28
C LEU A 179 23.25 -5.40 -13.26
N PRO A 180 23.66 -6.65 -13.59
CA PRO A 180 24.44 -7.50 -12.68
C PRO A 180 25.80 -6.91 -12.24
N ASN A 181 26.37 -5.99 -13.02
CA ASN A 181 27.60 -5.27 -12.70
C ASN A 181 27.36 -3.95 -11.92
N PHE A 182 26.13 -3.73 -11.42
CA PHE A 182 25.66 -2.52 -10.76
C PHE A 182 25.60 -1.27 -11.63
N ASP A 183 25.77 -1.41 -12.95
CA ASP A 183 25.39 -0.34 -13.86
C ASP A 183 23.88 -0.12 -13.80
N ILE A 184 23.45 1.10 -14.08
CA ILE A 184 22.04 1.47 -14.05
C ILE A 184 21.66 1.98 -15.42
N LEU A 185 20.62 1.41 -16.00
CA LEU A 185 19.96 1.97 -17.17
C LEU A 185 18.75 2.77 -16.71
N VAL A 186 18.57 3.97 -17.25
CA VAL A 186 17.46 4.86 -16.92
C VAL A 186 16.72 5.23 -18.21
N ALA A 187 15.42 4.96 -18.26
CA ALA A 187 14.54 5.42 -19.32
C ALA A 187 14.14 6.88 -19.07
N GLN A 188 14.15 7.69 -20.13
CA GLN A 188 13.58 9.02 -20.14
C GLN A 188 12.39 9.06 -21.08
N ARG A 189 11.30 9.72 -20.66
CA ARG A 189 10.03 9.71 -21.39
C ARG A 189 10.16 10.11 -22.86
N ARG A 190 11.11 10.98 -23.20
CA ARG A 190 11.33 11.47 -24.58
C ARG A 190 12.08 10.50 -25.49
N GLY A 191 12.47 9.33 -24.98
CA GLY A 191 13.01 8.23 -25.78
C GLY A 191 14.46 7.89 -25.46
N GLU A 192 15.17 8.68 -24.66
CA GLU A 192 16.56 8.40 -24.33
C GLU A 192 16.67 7.22 -23.35
N LEU A 193 17.60 6.30 -23.64
CA LEU A 193 18.13 5.36 -22.66
C LEU A 193 19.45 5.93 -22.13
N MET A 194 19.50 6.20 -20.84
CA MET A 194 20.72 6.65 -20.16
C MET A 194 21.41 5.47 -19.47
N HIS A 195 22.73 5.50 -19.40
CA HIS A 195 23.57 4.47 -18.78
C HIS A 195 24.52 5.11 -17.78
N TYR A 196 24.36 4.70 -16.52
CA TYR A 196 25.30 4.94 -15.43
C TYR A 196 26.23 3.74 -15.30
N LYS A 197 27.53 4.00 -15.43
CA LYS A 197 28.56 2.99 -15.18
C LYS A 197 29.04 3.05 -13.75
N SER A 198 28.89 1.95 -13.01
CA SER A 198 29.28 1.88 -11.61
C SER A 198 30.81 1.99 -11.44
N ALA A 199 31.57 1.41 -12.37
CA ALA A 199 33.03 1.31 -12.28
C ALA A 199 33.74 2.68 -12.36
N ASP A 200 33.30 3.57 -13.25
CA ASP A 200 33.93 4.88 -13.49
C ASP A 200 33.01 6.07 -13.15
N LYS A 201 31.77 5.79 -12.73
CA LYS A 201 30.73 6.77 -12.39
C LYS A 201 30.32 7.66 -13.57
N SER A 202 30.63 7.26 -14.81
CA SER A 202 30.20 7.99 -15.99
C SER A 202 28.70 7.83 -16.22
N PHE A 203 28.08 8.88 -16.74
CA PHE A 203 26.65 8.90 -17.08
C PHE A 203 26.47 9.47 -18.48
N ARG A 204 25.92 8.68 -19.40
CA ARG A 204 25.73 9.09 -20.79
C ARG A 204 24.51 8.45 -21.42
N GLN A 205 24.06 9.01 -22.53
CA GLN A 205 23.06 8.36 -23.37
C GLN A 205 23.67 7.12 -24.05
N ALA A 206 22.90 6.03 -24.07
CA ALA A 206 23.27 4.74 -24.63
C ALA A 206 22.25 4.24 -25.68
N GLY A 207 21.14 4.94 -25.89
CA GLY A 207 20.15 4.60 -26.90
C GLY A 207 19.11 5.71 -27.08
N PHE A 208 18.32 5.62 -28.15
CA PHE A 208 17.22 6.53 -28.42
C PHE A 208 16.07 5.81 -29.16
N LEU A 209 14.86 5.87 -28.60
CA LEU A 209 13.63 5.43 -29.26
C LEU A 209 12.86 6.63 -29.81
N ASN A 210 12.36 6.53 -31.03
CA ASN A 210 11.50 7.55 -31.61
C ASN A 210 10.06 7.39 -31.10
N VAL A 211 9.72 8.14 -30.05
CA VAL A 211 8.47 7.96 -29.29
C VAL A 211 7.53 9.16 -29.41
N TYR A 212 6.24 8.90 -29.24
CA TYR A 212 5.22 9.93 -29.05
C TYR A 212 5.28 10.42 -27.60
N PHE A 213 5.97 11.52 -27.35
CA PHE A 213 6.09 12.14 -26.01
C PHE A 213 5.37 13.50 -25.90
N LYS A 214 4.79 13.98 -27.01
CA LYS A 214 4.15 15.29 -27.09
C LYS A 214 2.91 15.20 -27.98
N THR A 215 1.85 15.86 -27.53
CA THR A 215 0.58 16.02 -28.24
C THR A 215 0.53 17.33 -29.04
N ASN A 216 -0.29 17.35 -30.09
CA ASN A 216 -0.64 18.54 -30.85
C ASN A 216 -1.94 19.17 -30.34
N THR A 217 -2.72 18.46 -29.54
CA THR A 217 -3.92 19.01 -28.88
C THR A 217 -3.54 20.05 -27.83
N LYS A 218 -4.06 21.27 -28.00
CA LYS A 218 -3.83 22.38 -27.08
C LYS A 218 -4.38 22.06 -25.69
N GLY A 219 -3.56 22.26 -24.66
CA GLY A 219 -3.97 22.09 -23.26
C GLY A 219 -3.99 20.64 -22.78
N VAL A 220 -3.58 19.69 -23.62
CA VAL A 220 -3.41 18.28 -23.24
C VAL A 220 -1.93 18.03 -22.96
N ASN A 221 -1.64 17.27 -21.90
CA ASN A 221 -0.30 16.76 -21.64
C ASN A 221 -0.24 15.30 -22.11
N ALA A 222 0.79 14.96 -22.89
CA ALA A 222 1.07 13.57 -23.24
C ALA A 222 1.89 12.94 -22.12
N GLU A 223 1.40 11.83 -21.57
CA GLU A 223 2.15 10.99 -20.60
C GLU A 223 2.89 9.86 -21.29
N GLU A 224 2.62 9.64 -22.57
CA GLU A 224 3.24 8.64 -23.41
C GLU A 224 4.73 8.90 -23.65
N GLY A 225 5.44 7.88 -24.11
CA GLY A 225 6.86 7.97 -24.39
C GLY A 225 7.58 6.64 -24.18
N PHE A 226 8.78 6.69 -23.62
CA PHE A 226 9.48 5.53 -23.07
C PHE A 226 9.10 5.38 -21.59
N LEU A 227 8.32 4.34 -21.28
CA LEU A 227 7.60 4.21 -20.02
C LEU A 227 8.17 3.13 -19.11
N GLY A 228 8.46 1.95 -19.67
CA GLY A 228 8.91 0.78 -18.93
C GLY A 228 10.27 0.28 -19.39
N LEU A 229 11.11 -0.13 -18.46
CA LEU A 229 12.44 -0.66 -18.70
C LEU A 229 12.73 -1.73 -17.66
N GLN A 230 13.10 -2.94 -18.12
CA GLN A 230 13.56 -3.99 -17.23
C GLN A 230 14.59 -4.89 -17.90
N ALA A 231 15.71 -5.13 -17.22
CA ALA A 231 16.69 -6.11 -17.65
C ALA A 231 16.15 -7.53 -17.49
N ASP A 232 16.50 -8.42 -18.43
CA ASP A 232 16.17 -9.84 -18.31
C ASP A 232 16.84 -10.45 -17.06
N PRO A 233 16.21 -11.38 -16.32
CA PRO A 233 16.84 -12.03 -15.19
C PRO A 233 18.16 -12.77 -15.53
N ASP A 234 18.34 -13.19 -16.79
CA ASP A 234 19.57 -13.77 -17.33
C ASP A 234 20.41 -12.75 -18.13
N PHE A 235 20.28 -11.45 -17.86
CA PHE A 235 20.99 -10.37 -18.57
C PHE A 235 22.49 -10.64 -18.72
N ALA A 236 23.14 -11.18 -17.69
CA ALA A 236 24.57 -11.53 -17.71
C ALA A 236 24.97 -12.50 -18.82
N LYS A 237 24.01 -13.21 -19.43
CA LYS A 237 24.22 -14.18 -20.51
C LYS A 237 23.64 -13.69 -21.84
N ASN A 238 22.46 -13.10 -21.81
CA ASN A 238 21.68 -12.81 -23.02
C ASN A 238 21.69 -11.34 -23.43
N HIS A 239 22.10 -10.43 -22.53
CA HIS A 239 22.12 -9.00 -22.75
C HIS A 239 20.77 -8.39 -23.13
N PHE A 240 19.66 -9.03 -22.76
CA PHE A 240 18.33 -8.59 -23.14
C PHE A 240 17.75 -7.57 -22.16
N VAL A 241 17.18 -6.51 -22.72
CA VAL A 241 16.34 -5.54 -22.00
C VAL A 241 14.96 -5.49 -22.64
N TYR A 242 13.94 -5.33 -21.81
CA TYR A 242 12.55 -5.17 -22.21
C TYR A 242 12.15 -3.71 -22.04
N ILE A 243 11.57 -3.15 -23.09
CA ILE A 243 11.19 -1.75 -23.18
C ILE A 243 9.71 -1.67 -23.53
N PHE A 244 8.94 -0.97 -22.70
CA PHE A 244 7.56 -0.62 -22.97
C PHE A 244 7.46 0.86 -23.35
N TYR A 245 6.94 1.14 -24.53
CA TYR A 245 6.98 2.47 -25.11
C TYR A 245 5.83 2.75 -26.09
N SER A 246 5.66 4.03 -26.39
CA SER A 246 4.64 4.58 -27.29
C SER A 246 5.33 5.07 -28.57
N PRO A 247 5.44 4.28 -29.65
CA PRO A 247 6.07 4.73 -30.89
C PRO A 247 5.29 5.91 -31.51
N ILE A 248 6.02 6.77 -32.23
CA ILE A 248 5.41 7.91 -32.95
C ILE A 248 4.69 7.51 -34.24
N ASP A 249 5.04 6.36 -34.81
CA ASP A 249 4.52 5.91 -36.11
C ASP A 249 3.09 5.36 -36.05
N THR A 250 2.65 4.92 -34.87
CA THR A 250 1.43 4.14 -34.71
C THR A 250 0.80 4.41 -33.34
N SER A 251 -0.54 4.51 -33.30
CA SER A 251 -1.32 4.68 -32.07
C SER A 251 -1.44 3.38 -31.26
N VAL A 252 -0.30 2.90 -30.74
CA VAL A 252 -0.19 1.70 -29.91
C VAL A 252 0.74 1.93 -28.74
N ASN A 253 0.59 1.16 -27.67
CA ASN A 253 1.70 0.94 -26.74
C ASN A 253 2.32 -0.43 -27.03
N ARG A 254 3.64 -0.52 -26.93
CA ARG A 254 4.43 -1.64 -27.44
C ARG A 254 5.44 -2.10 -26.39
N LEU A 255 5.42 -3.40 -26.11
CA LEU A 255 6.48 -4.12 -25.41
C LEU A 255 7.41 -4.74 -26.44
N SER A 256 8.68 -4.37 -26.39
CA SER A 256 9.73 -4.93 -27.24
C SER A 256 10.91 -5.40 -26.41
N ARG A 257 11.65 -6.37 -26.94
CA ARG A 257 12.96 -6.79 -26.44
C ARG A 257 14.05 -6.24 -27.34
N PHE A 258 15.13 -5.76 -26.72
CA PHE A 258 16.35 -5.32 -27.38
C PHE A 258 17.57 -6.00 -26.75
N LYS A 259 18.71 -5.92 -27.43
CA LYS A 259 20.03 -6.21 -26.87
C LYS A 259 20.70 -4.92 -26.40
N PHE A 260 21.30 -4.97 -25.20
CA PHE A 260 22.18 -3.95 -24.68
C PHE A 260 23.60 -4.52 -24.55
N GLU A 261 24.46 -4.20 -25.51
CA GLU A 261 25.82 -4.72 -25.60
C GLU A 261 26.79 -3.57 -25.88
N ASN A 262 28.02 -3.68 -25.39
CA ASN A 262 29.04 -2.63 -25.55
C ASN A 262 28.53 -1.24 -25.10
N ASP A 263 27.81 -1.22 -23.97
CA ASP A 263 27.27 -0.01 -23.35
C ASP A 263 26.34 0.80 -24.28
N THR A 264 25.64 0.12 -25.18
CA THR A 264 24.76 0.72 -26.20
C THR A 264 23.55 -0.19 -26.44
N LEU A 265 22.39 0.43 -26.68
CA LEU A 265 21.17 -0.25 -27.12
C LEU A 265 21.24 -0.53 -28.63
N ASP A 266 21.24 -1.79 -29.03
CA ASP A 266 21.19 -2.16 -30.45
C ASP A 266 19.76 -2.04 -30.99
N MET A 267 19.47 -0.93 -31.66
CA MET A 267 18.16 -0.66 -32.25
C MET A 267 17.76 -1.66 -33.35
N SER A 268 18.72 -2.31 -34.01
CA SER A 268 18.44 -3.32 -35.03
C SER A 268 18.00 -4.67 -34.45
N SER A 269 18.23 -4.88 -33.16
CA SER A 269 17.90 -6.11 -32.44
C SER A 269 16.43 -6.21 -32.01
N GLU A 270 15.61 -5.19 -32.28
CA GLU A 270 14.23 -5.12 -31.79
C GLU A 270 13.44 -6.38 -32.14
N LYS A 271 12.80 -6.94 -31.12
CA LYS A 271 11.73 -7.93 -31.25
C LYS A 271 10.48 -7.40 -30.56
N ILE A 272 9.47 -7.09 -31.36
CA ILE A 272 8.14 -6.71 -30.87
C ILE A 272 7.49 -7.95 -30.27
N ILE A 273 7.17 -7.91 -28.97
CA ILE A 273 6.56 -9.01 -28.24
C ILE A 273 5.05 -8.85 -28.23
N LEU A 274 4.58 -7.69 -27.77
CA LEU A 274 3.17 -7.39 -27.57
C LEU A 274 2.91 -5.93 -27.93
N GLN A 275 1.81 -5.66 -28.63
CA GLN A 275 1.33 -4.31 -28.84
C GLN A 275 -0.19 -4.26 -28.83
N PHE A 276 -0.73 -3.14 -28.35
CA PHE A 276 -2.17 -2.91 -28.33
C PHE A 276 -2.47 -1.44 -28.59
N TYR A 277 -3.67 -1.20 -29.13
CA TYR A 277 -4.14 0.14 -29.44
C TYR A 277 -4.14 1.03 -28.20
N SER A 278 -3.67 2.27 -28.38
CA SER A 278 -3.79 3.34 -27.38
C SER A 278 -4.15 4.62 -28.11
N GLN A 279 -5.17 5.30 -27.63
CA GLN A 279 -5.59 6.56 -28.21
C GLN A 279 -4.55 7.64 -27.93
N ARG A 280 -4.23 8.44 -28.96
CA ARG A 280 -3.30 9.58 -28.93
C ARG A 280 -4.08 10.88 -28.89
N GLU A 281 -3.35 11.99 -28.69
CA GLU A 281 -3.90 13.34 -28.65
C GLU A 281 -4.82 13.60 -27.44
N ILE A 282 -4.73 12.72 -26.44
CA ILE A 282 -5.51 12.72 -25.21
C ILE A 282 -4.57 12.53 -24.03
N CYS A 283 -5.04 12.90 -22.85
CA CYS A 283 -4.48 12.47 -21.58
C CYS A 283 -5.48 11.46 -20.97
N CYS A 284 -5.13 10.48 -20.14
CA CYS A 284 -3.91 10.27 -19.38
C CYS A 284 -3.69 8.75 -19.17
N HIS A 285 -2.88 8.38 -18.18
CA HIS A 285 -2.75 7.05 -17.59
C HIS A 285 -2.16 6.01 -18.54
N THR A 286 -0.83 6.06 -18.66
CA THR A 286 -0.09 5.15 -19.52
C THR A 286 0.40 3.91 -18.79
N GLY A 287 0.57 3.97 -17.47
CA GLY A 287 1.19 2.90 -16.68
C GLY A 287 2.61 2.60 -17.17
N GLY A 288 2.91 1.33 -17.41
CA GLY A 288 4.08 0.92 -18.16
C GLY A 288 5.19 0.24 -17.37
N SER A 289 4.96 -0.09 -16.09
CA SER A 289 5.96 -0.80 -15.29
C SER A 289 6.08 -2.26 -15.72
N ILE A 290 7.32 -2.75 -15.76
CA ILE A 290 7.66 -4.14 -16.11
C ILE A 290 8.30 -4.80 -14.90
N ALA A 291 7.82 -5.98 -14.53
CA ALA A 291 8.44 -6.78 -13.46
C ALA A 291 8.51 -8.25 -13.86
N PHE A 292 9.60 -8.93 -13.48
CA PHE A 292 9.67 -10.37 -13.56
C PHE A 292 9.22 -10.99 -12.24
N GLY A 293 8.31 -11.95 -12.32
CA GLY A 293 7.92 -12.81 -11.20
C GLY A 293 8.70 -14.12 -11.17
N PRO A 294 8.31 -15.05 -10.27
CA PRO A 294 8.78 -16.42 -10.30
C PRO A 294 8.60 -17.07 -11.68
N ASN A 295 9.40 -18.10 -11.97
CA ASN A 295 9.34 -18.86 -13.24
C ASN A 295 9.55 -18.03 -14.51
N ARG A 296 10.18 -16.85 -14.40
CA ARG A 296 10.47 -15.94 -15.54
C ARG A 296 9.23 -15.40 -16.25
N GLU A 297 8.13 -15.26 -15.52
CA GLU A 297 6.93 -14.63 -16.05
C GLU A 297 7.09 -13.11 -15.99
N LEU A 298 6.80 -12.44 -17.11
CA LEU A 298 6.84 -11.00 -17.23
C LEU A 298 5.44 -10.45 -16.94
N TYR A 299 5.40 -9.50 -16.01
CA TYR A 299 4.24 -8.68 -15.72
C TYR A 299 4.44 -7.29 -16.34
N LEU A 300 3.40 -6.78 -17.00
CA LEU A 300 3.39 -5.46 -17.62
C LEU A 300 2.12 -4.72 -17.22
N SER A 301 2.26 -3.54 -16.62
CA SER A 301 1.13 -2.68 -16.30
C SER A 301 0.78 -1.74 -17.45
N ALA A 302 -0.51 -1.50 -17.66
CA ALA A 302 -1.02 -0.55 -18.64
C ALA A 302 -2.20 0.22 -18.04
N GLY A 303 -2.13 1.55 -18.09
CA GLY A 303 -3.23 2.41 -17.65
C GLY A 303 -4.42 2.37 -18.60
N ASP A 304 -5.55 2.92 -18.15
CA ASP A 304 -6.85 2.84 -18.80
C ASP A 304 -6.99 3.72 -20.05
N ASN A 305 -6.06 4.67 -20.24
CA ASN A 305 -6.07 5.61 -21.35
C ASN A 305 -7.36 6.45 -21.41
N SER A 306 -7.98 6.76 -20.27
CA SER A 306 -9.17 7.62 -20.19
C SER A 306 -8.85 8.90 -19.41
N THR A 307 -9.46 10.01 -19.82
CA THR A 307 -9.20 11.31 -19.19
C THR A 307 -9.97 11.42 -17.87
N PRO A 308 -9.33 11.92 -16.79
CA PRO A 308 -10.04 12.26 -15.56
C PRO A 308 -10.74 13.62 -15.62
N PHE A 309 -10.41 14.44 -16.64
CA PHE A 309 -10.85 15.82 -16.73
C PHE A 309 -12.26 15.96 -17.30
N ASP A 310 -12.85 17.13 -17.04
CA ASP A 310 -14.14 17.53 -17.60
C ASP A 310 -14.04 17.79 -19.10
N GLU A 311 -15.02 17.26 -19.84
CA GLU A 311 -15.11 17.55 -21.27
C GLU A 311 -15.47 19.02 -21.51
N PRO A 312 -14.68 19.75 -22.32
CA PRO A 312 -14.99 21.13 -22.66
C PRO A 312 -16.34 21.26 -23.37
N GLY A 313 -17.20 22.15 -22.88
CA GLY A 313 -18.46 22.50 -23.54
C GLY A 313 -19.62 21.53 -23.28
N GLN A 314 -19.45 20.52 -22.43
CA GLN A 314 -20.54 19.64 -22.03
C GLN A 314 -21.30 20.19 -20.81
N PRO A 315 -22.64 20.04 -20.76
CA PRO A 315 -23.43 20.42 -19.59
C PRO A 315 -23.23 19.45 -18.41
N PHE A 316 -22.95 18.18 -18.71
CA PHE A 316 -22.68 17.12 -17.75
C PHE A 316 -21.23 16.69 -17.89
N VAL A 317 -20.47 16.73 -16.79
CA VAL A 317 -19.02 16.52 -16.80
C VAL A 317 -18.58 15.64 -15.63
N ASN A 318 -17.36 15.10 -15.72
CA ASN A 318 -16.85 14.08 -14.80
C ASN A 318 -16.68 14.56 -13.35
N ARG A 319 -16.32 15.82 -13.12
CA ARG A 319 -16.00 16.43 -11.81
C ARG A 319 -15.03 15.60 -10.96
N GLY A 320 -14.09 14.94 -11.62
CA GLY A 320 -13.08 14.09 -10.97
C GLY A 320 -13.61 12.75 -10.42
N PHE A 321 -14.83 12.32 -10.76
CA PHE A 321 -15.31 10.97 -10.41
C PHE A 321 -14.81 9.92 -11.42
N GLY A 322 -15.30 8.68 -11.33
CA GLY A 322 -15.04 7.67 -12.35
C GLY A 322 -15.55 8.12 -13.74
N PRO A 323 -14.68 8.13 -14.79
CA PRO A 323 -15.10 8.45 -16.15
C PRO A 323 -15.93 7.29 -16.71
N LEU A 324 -17.24 7.51 -16.81
CA LEU A 324 -18.27 6.52 -17.15
C LEU A 324 -19.26 7.05 -18.21
N ASP A 325 -18.79 7.82 -19.20
CA ASP A 325 -19.65 8.44 -20.21
C ASP A 325 -19.71 7.60 -21.52
N ASP A 326 -20.72 6.74 -21.67
CA ASP A 326 -20.89 5.86 -22.85
C ASP A 326 -21.66 6.52 -24.00
N ARG A 327 -21.94 7.82 -23.91
CA ARG A 327 -22.58 8.53 -25.00
C ARG A 327 -21.68 8.46 -26.25
N PRO A 328 -22.22 8.21 -27.46
CA PRO A 328 -21.42 8.14 -28.67
C PRO A 328 -20.60 9.43 -28.92
N GLY A 329 -19.29 9.30 -29.17
CA GLY A 329 -18.38 10.42 -29.38
C GLY A 329 -17.66 10.93 -28.12
N HIS A 330 -17.95 10.34 -26.96
CA HIS A 330 -17.38 10.71 -25.66
C HIS A 330 -16.36 9.68 -25.14
N GLU A 331 -15.79 8.84 -26.01
CA GLU A 331 -15.06 7.63 -25.62
C GLU A 331 -13.86 7.92 -24.69
N GLN A 332 -13.23 9.09 -24.79
CA GLN A 332 -12.11 9.46 -23.91
C GLN A 332 -12.51 9.55 -22.43
N TYR A 333 -13.80 9.82 -22.17
CA TYR A 333 -14.40 10.01 -20.85
C TYR A 333 -15.10 8.74 -20.35
N ASP A 334 -14.82 7.58 -20.96
CA ASP A 334 -15.30 6.28 -20.52
C ASP A 334 -14.13 5.32 -20.30
N ALA A 335 -13.89 4.92 -19.05
CA ALA A 335 -12.92 3.88 -18.72
C ALA A 335 -13.50 2.47 -18.87
N ARG A 336 -14.81 2.29 -19.09
CA ARG A 336 -15.39 0.95 -19.31
C ARG A 336 -14.93 0.36 -20.63
N ARG A 337 -14.68 1.18 -21.65
CA ARG A 337 -14.13 0.75 -22.95
C ARG A 337 -12.77 0.07 -22.84
N SER A 338 -12.02 0.36 -21.77
CA SER A 338 -10.66 -0.10 -21.53
C SER A 338 -10.60 -0.94 -20.26
N ALA A 339 -10.51 -0.33 -19.08
CA ALA A 339 -10.35 -1.00 -17.79
C ALA A 339 -11.43 -2.07 -17.54
N GLY A 340 -12.69 -1.73 -17.86
CA GLY A 340 -13.86 -2.63 -17.77
C GLY A 340 -14.05 -3.59 -18.95
N ASN A 341 -13.22 -3.51 -19.99
CA ASN A 341 -13.32 -4.34 -21.19
C ASN A 341 -12.39 -5.55 -21.12
N THR A 342 -12.97 -6.74 -21.29
CA THR A 342 -12.25 -8.03 -21.25
C THR A 342 -11.42 -8.31 -22.50
N ASN A 343 -11.69 -7.60 -23.61
CA ASN A 343 -11.00 -7.75 -24.89
C ASN A 343 -9.97 -6.63 -25.18
N ASP A 344 -9.65 -5.81 -24.18
CA ASP A 344 -8.71 -4.69 -24.26
C ASP A 344 -7.59 -4.86 -23.21
N LEU A 345 -6.37 -4.44 -23.56
CA LEU A 345 -5.21 -4.54 -22.68
C LEU A 345 -4.92 -3.26 -21.88
N ARG A 346 -5.70 -2.19 -22.08
CA ARG A 346 -5.65 -0.96 -21.29
C ARG A 346 -6.40 -1.14 -19.97
N GLY A 347 -5.88 -0.52 -18.91
CA GLY A 347 -6.38 -0.65 -17.54
C GLY A 347 -6.18 -2.06 -16.96
N LYS A 348 -5.06 -2.70 -17.31
CA LYS A 348 -4.74 -4.10 -16.98
C LYS A 348 -3.31 -4.22 -16.43
N ILE A 349 -3.07 -5.35 -15.77
CA ILE A 349 -1.71 -5.89 -15.64
C ILE A 349 -1.69 -7.23 -16.36
N MET A 350 -0.90 -7.32 -17.41
CA MET A 350 -0.70 -8.53 -18.21
C MET A 350 0.36 -9.42 -17.57
N ARG A 351 0.26 -10.73 -17.79
CA ARG A 351 1.26 -11.74 -17.39
C ARG A 351 1.51 -12.69 -18.55
N ILE A 352 2.74 -12.72 -19.04
CA ILE A 352 3.17 -13.53 -20.19
C ILE A 352 4.51 -14.22 -19.90
N ARG A 353 4.84 -15.28 -20.64
CA ARG A 353 6.16 -15.91 -20.58
C ARG A 353 6.88 -15.70 -21.90
N ILE A 354 8.03 -15.03 -21.86
CA ILE A 354 8.78 -14.70 -23.08
C ILE A 354 9.64 -15.88 -23.53
N ASN A 355 9.56 -16.21 -24.81
CA ASN A 355 10.35 -17.25 -25.46
C ASN A 355 11.68 -16.67 -25.99
N PRO A 356 12.73 -17.51 -26.18
CA PRO A 356 14.03 -17.04 -26.67
C PRO A 356 14.00 -16.31 -28.02
N ASP A 357 13.05 -16.63 -28.89
CA ASP A 357 12.90 -15.99 -30.21
C ASP A 357 12.20 -14.61 -30.15
N GLY A 358 11.63 -14.24 -29.00
CA GLY A 358 10.86 -13.01 -28.81
C GLY A 358 9.34 -13.20 -28.97
N SER A 359 8.86 -14.43 -29.23
CA SER A 359 7.45 -14.78 -29.05
C SER A 359 7.12 -14.91 -27.55
N TYR A 360 5.85 -15.15 -27.23
CA TYR A 360 5.43 -15.41 -25.84
C TYR A 360 4.36 -16.49 -25.75
N ASP A 361 4.32 -17.13 -24.59
CA ASP A 361 3.26 -18.03 -24.16
C ASP A 361 2.35 -17.35 -23.13
N ILE A 362 1.14 -17.89 -23.00
CA ILE A 362 0.20 -17.52 -21.93
C ILE A 362 0.39 -18.47 -20.75
N PRO A 363 0.84 -18.00 -19.57
CA PRO A 363 0.91 -18.80 -18.36
C PRO A 363 -0.48 -19.25 -17.88
N GLU A 364 -0.54 -20.41 -17.22
CA GLU A 364 -1.75 -20.84 -16.53
C GLU A 364 -2.10 -19.89 -15.37
N GLY A 365 -3.38 -19.77 -15.07
CA GLY A 365 -3.88 -18.94 -13.97
C GLY A 365 -4.04 -17.45 -14.29
N ASN A 366 -3.90 -17.05 -15.57
CA ASN A 366 -4.42 -15.76 -16.04
C ASN A 366 -5.95 -15.72 -15.97
N LEU A 367 -6.53 -14.52 -15.96
CA LEU A 367 -7.94 -14.29 -15.70
C LEU A 367 -8.84 -14.97 -16.74
N PHE A 368 -8.40 -14.99 -18.00
CA PHE A 368 -9.13 -15.59 -19.10
C PHE A 368 -8.33 -16.73 -19.74
N PRO A 369 -8.90 -17.96 -19.81
CA PRO A 369 -8.27 -19.05 -20.54
C PRO A 369 -8.10 -18.73 -22.03
N LYS A 370 -7.02 -19.25 -22.64
CA LYS A 370 -6.76 -19.09 -24.08
C LYS A 370 -7.93 -19.62 -24.91
N GLY A 371 -8.37 -18.83 -25.88
CA GLY A 371 -9.49 -19.17 -26.78
C GLY A 371 -10.88 -18.77 -26.26
N THR A 372 -10.98 -18.22 -25.05
CA THR A 372 -12.24 -17.66 -24.54
C THR A 372 -12.69 -16.49 -25.43
N ALA A 373 -13.90 -16.59 -25.98
CA ALA A 373 -14.43 -15.60 -26.92
C ALA A 373 -14.50 -14.19 -26.29
N ASN A 374 -14.15 -13.17 -27.07
CA ASN A 374 -14.16 -11.76 -26.65
C ASN A 374 -13.31 -11.46 -25.40
N THR A 375 -12.19 -12.17 -25.23
CA THR A 375 -11.26 -11.90 -24.12
C THR A 375 -9.81 -11.91 -24.57
N ARG A 376 -8.95 -11.27 -23.79
CA ARG A 376 -7.50 -11.31 -23.94
C ARG A 376 -6.86 -12.24 -22.90
N PRO A 377 -6.23 -13.35 -23.31
CA PRO A 377 -5.65 -14.31 -22.37
C PRO A 377 -4.40 -13.79 -21.64
N GLU A 378 -3.82 -12.67 -22.07
CA GLU A 378 -2.68 -12.01 -21.42
C GLU A 378 -3.08 -11.39 -20.06
N ILE A 379 -4.36 -11.11 -19.83
CA ILE A 379 -4.85 -10.40 -18.65
C ILE A 379 -4.69 -11.26 -17.40
N TYR A 380 -3.92 -10.77 -16.43
CA TYR A 380 -3.84 -11.34 -15.08
C TYR A 380 -4.68 -10.51 -14.09
N VAL A 381 -4.53 -9.19 -14.12
CA VAL A 381 -5.36 -8.26 -13.37
C VAL A 381 -6.13 -7.37 -14.34
N MET A 382 -7.43 -7.21 -14.08
CA MET A 382 -8.31 -6.30 -14.78
C MET A 382 -8.86 -5.23 -13.84
N GLY A 383 -9.25 -4.08 -14.37
CA GLY A 383 -9.90 -3.03 -13.60
C GLY A 383 -8.91 -2.15 -12.86
N ASN A 384 -7.93 -1.60 -13.60
CA ASN A 384 -7.01 -0.60 -13.08
C ASN A 384 -7.20 0.71 -13.85
N ARG A 385 -6.92 1.83 -13.20
CA ARG A 385 -6.89 3.20 -13.76
C ARG A 385 -5.48 3.55 -14.25
N ASN A 386 -4.53 3.71 -13.36
CA ASN A 386 -3.13 4.00 -13.62
C ASN A 386 -2.19 3.23 -12.66
N PRO A 387 -1.96 1.92 -12.90
CA PRO A 387 -1.03 1.11 -12.12
C PRO A 387 0.44 1.45 -12.48
N TYR A 388 0.93 2.60 -12.02
CA TYR A 388 2.17 3.21 -12.52
C TYR A 388 3.43 2.43 -12.14
N ARG A 389 3.45 1.78 -10.96
CA ARG A 389 4.55 0.94 -10.48
C ARG A 389 4.03 -0.39 -9.95
N ILE A 390 4.64 -1.48 -10.41
CA ILE A 390 4.31 -2.83 -9.95
C ILE A 390 5.54 -3.50 -9.33
N SER A 391 5.29 -4.47 -8.45
CA SER A 391 6.32 -5.37 -7.92
C SER A 391 5.76 -6.77 -7.74
N VAL A 392 6.61 -7.79 -7.90
CA VAL A 392 6.23 -9.19 -7.68
C VAL A 392 7.11 -9.76 -6.58
N ASP A 393 6.48 -10.28 -5.53
CA ASP A 393 7.15 -11.02 -4.48
C ASP A 393 7.71 -12.33 -5.05
N GLN A 394 9.04 -12.42 -5.13
CA GLN A 394 9.73 -13.58 -5.70
C GLN A 394 9.54 -14.87 -4.90
N LYS A 395 9.17 -14.79 -3.62
CA LYS A 395 8.96 -15.96 -2.78
C LYS A 395 7.57 -16.54 -2.97
N ASN A 396 6.55 -15.68 -3.01
CA ASN A 396 5.15 -16.11 -2.98
C ASN A 396 4.42 -15.93 -4.34
N GLY A 397 5.01 -15.20 -5.28
CA GLY A 397 4.40 -14.88 -6.58
C GLY A 397 3.29 -13.83 -6.51
N PHE A 398 3.13 -13.15 -5.37
CA PHE A 398 2.09 -12.12 -5.21
C PHE A 398 2.50 -10.83 -5.91
N LEU A 399 1.57 -10.29 -6.69
CA LEU A 399 1.72 -9.02 -7.39
C LEU A 399 1.20 -7.89 -6.50
N TYR A 400 1.93 -6.78 -6.44
CA TYR A 400 1.55 -5.55 -5.75
C TYR A 400 1.68 -4.36 -6.69
N TRP A 401 0.82 -3.37 -6.52
CA TRP A 401 0.92 -2.11 -7.27
C TRP A 401 0.27 -0.97 -6.51
N GLY A 402 0.78 0.24 -6.75
CA GLY A 402 0.08 1.47 -6.40
C GLY A 402 -0.85 1.86 -7.54
N GLU A 403 -2.03 2.36 -7.19
CA GLU A 403 -3.08 2.78 -8.11
C GLU A 403 -3.38 4.26 -7.86
N VAL A 404 -3.25 5.09 -8.89
CA VAL A 404 -3.63 6.51 -8.79
C VAL A 404 -5.13 6.62 -9.05
N GLY A 405 -5.88 7.09 -8.07
CA GLY A 405 -7.33 7.26 -8.11
C GLY A 405 -7.78 8.54 -8.82
N PRO A 406 -9.11 8.78 -8.89
CA PRO A 406 -9.66 9.97 -9.53
C PRO A 406 -9.71 11.17 -8.56
N ASP A 407 -9.97 12.38 -9.08
CA ASP A 407 -9.70 13.65 -8.36
C ASP A 407 -10.86 14.19 -7.49
N ALA A 408 -11.98 13.48 -7.39
CA ALA A 408 -13.14 13.92 -6.61
C ALA A 408 -12.77 14.05 -5.12
N ASN A 409 -12.91 15.24 -4.54
CA ASN A 409 -12.52 15.50 -3.15
C ASN A 409 -13.56 15.06 -2.11
N ALA A 410 -14.83 14.92 -2.50
CA ALA A 410 -15.94 14.62 -1.59
C ALA A 410 -16.91 13.64 -2.22
N ASP A 411 -17.56 12.83 -1.37
CA ASP A 411 -18.57 11.89 -1.81
C ASP A 411 -19.80 12.64 -2.35
N SER A 412 -20.44 12.05 -3.36
CA SER A 412 -21.70 12.49 -3.92
C SER A 412 -22.66 11.31 -3.99
N THR A 413 -23.01 10.79 -2.82
CA THR A 413 -23.77 9.54 -2.63
C THR A 413 -25.19 9.58 -3.20
N GLY A 414 -25.70 10.75 -3.60
CA GLY A 414 -27.01 10.89 -4.23
C GLY A 414 -26.98 10.78 -5.76
N THR A 415 -25.82 10.96 -6.39
CA THR A 415 -25.74 11.07 -7.86
C THR A 415 -24.50 10.46 -8.50
N ARG A 416 -23.29 10.64 -7.94
CA ARG A 416 -22.04 10.19 -8.58
C ARG A 416 -21.38 9.02 -7.86
N GLY A 417 -21.49 8.96 -6.53
CA GLY A 417 -20.88 7.92 -5.70
C GLY A 417 -19.69 8.44 -4.89
N PRO A 418 -18.67 7.61 -4.63
CA PRO A 418 -17.57 7.94 -3.73
C PRO A 418 -16.60 8.98 -4.29
N ARG A 419 -15.91 9.67 -3.39
CA ARG A 419 -14.71 10.48 -3.67
C ARG A 419 -13.55 9.62 -4.21
N GLY A 420 -12.48 10.26 -4.62
CA GLY A 420 -11.25 9.62 -5.06
C GLY A 420 -10.50 8.90 -3.93
N TYR A 421 -9.91 7.75 -4.27
CA TYR A 421 -8.96 7.04 -3.43
C TYR A 421 -7.78 6.57 -4.29
N ASP A 422 -6.57 6.91 -3.88
CA ASP A 422 -5.39 6.14 -4.29
C ASP A 422 -5.39 4.81 -3.53
N GLU A 423 -4.87 3.76 -4.15
CA GLU A 423 -4.88 2.42 -3.57
C GLU A 423 -3.49 1.79 -3.57
N LEU A 424 -3.25 0.93 -2.58
CA LEU A 424 -2.18 -0.06 -2.63
C LEU A 424 -2.82 -1.44 -2.73
N ASN A 425 -2.62 -2.09 -3.87
CA ASN A 425 -3.31 -3.32 -4.22
C ASN A 425 -2.40 -4.54 -4.16
N GLN A 426 -3.02 -5.71 -3.95
CA GLN A 426 -2.36 -7.01 -3.97
C GLN A 426 -3.21 -8.03 -4.74
N ALA A 427 -2.60 -8.71 -5.71
CA ALA A 427 -3.17 -9.85 -6.39
C ALA A 427 -2.42 -11.13 -5.99
N ARG A 428 -3.06 -11.96 -5.14
CA ARG A 428 -2.61 -13.33 -4.83
C ARG A 428 -2.99 -14.34 -5.91
N LYS A 429 -3.94 -13.96 -6.77
CA LYS A 429 -4.41 -14.69 -7.96
C LYS A 429 -4.95 -13.67 -8.95
N ALA A 430 -5.18 -14.09 -10.20
CA ALA A 430 -5.84 -13.27 -11.20
C ALA A 430 -7.24 -12.80 -10.74
N GLY A 431 -7.66 -11.62 -11.17
CA GLY A 431 -8.95 -11.06 -10.76
C GLY A 431 -9.30 -9.73 -11.41
N PHE A 432 -10.55 -9.30 -11.17
CA PHE A 432 -11.05 -7.98 -11.50
C PHE A 432 -11.08 -7.13 -10.22
N PHE A 433 -10.42 -5.97 -10.27
CA PHE A 433 -10.17 -5.08 -9.12
C PHE A 433 -11.04 -3.82 -9.13
N GLY A 434 -12.12 -3.84 -9.92
CA GLY A 434 -13.27 -2.94 -9.72
C GLY A 434 -13.30 -1.70 -10.62
N TRP A 435 -12.17 -1.05 -10.91
CA TRP A 435 -12.18 0.17 -11.73
C TRP A 435 -12.75 -0.09 -13.13
N PRO A 436 -13.61 0.78 -13.69
CA PRO A 436 -14.06 2.07 -13.15
C PRO A 436 -15.39 2.03 -12.38
N MET A 437 -15.94 0.85 -12.14
CA MET A 437 -17.23 0.69 -11.44
C MET A 437 -17.10 0.85 -9.93
N PHE A 438 -15.92 0.51 -9.39
CA PHE A 438 -15.62 0.58 -7.96
C PHE A 438 -14.27 1.27 -7.71
N VAL A 439 -14.12 1.83 -6.52
CA VAL A 439 -12.89 2.42 -5.99
C VAL A 439 -12.77 2.17 -4.49
N GLY A 440 -11.56 2.24 -3.94
CA GLY A 440 -11.25 2.02 -2.54
C GLY A 440 -11.67 0.63 -2.08
N ASN A 441 -12.37 0.56 -0.96
CA ASN A 441 -12.86 -0.71 -0.41
C ASN A 441 -14.18 -1.16 -1.08
N ASN A 442 -14.16 -1.31 -2.41
CA ASN A 442 -15.33 -1.65 -3.24
C ASN A 442 -16.50 -0.64 -3.13
N TYR A 443 -16.20 0.65 -3.01
CA TYR A 443 -17.23 1.67 -3.08
C TYR A 443 -17.71 1.82 -4.53
N ALA A 444 -18.99 1.59 -4.76
CA ALA A 444 -19.57 1.64 -6.10
C ALA A 444 -19.83 3.08 -6.56
N TYR A 445 -19.43 3.41 -7.79
CA TYR A 445 -19.94 4.59 -8.48
C TYR A 445 -21.41 4.37 -8.87
N HIS A 446 -22.16 5.47 -8.97
CA HIS A 446 -23.53 5.43 -9.47
C HIS A 446 -23.53 5.62 -10.98
N GLU A 447 -24.45 4.91 -11.64
CA GLU A 447 -24.88 5.30 -12.98
C GLU A 447 -25.49 6.70 -12.89
N TYR A 448 -25.04 7.58 -13.76
CA TYR A 448 -25.41 8.99 -13.78
C TYR A 448 -25.84 9.33 -15.21
N ASP A 449 -27.15 9.41 -15.41
CA ASP A 449 -27.82 9.79 -16.67
C ASP A 449 -28.31 11.25 -16.56
#